data_AF-A0A9W7E853-F1
#
_entry.id   AF-A0A9W7E853-F1
#
_cell.length_a   1.000
_cell.length_b   1.000
_cell.length_c   1.000
_cell.angle_alpha   90.00
_cell.angle_beta   90.00
_cell.angle_gamma   90.00
#
_symmetry.space_group_name_H-M   'P 1'
#
loop_
_entity.id
_entity.type
_entity.pdbx_description
1 polymer ?
#
loop_
_entity_poly.entity_id
_entity_poly.type
_entity_poly.pdbx_seq_one_letter_code
_entity_poly.pdbx_strand_id
1 'polypeptide(L)'
;MSNEQLIPQIEAALKRLYDPRTSSLDRQKVESDLSLFKTSTPKSYLASLTSLTSHINDTGPSLSHHLQFFLGNVLLHFSGPKVLEGLGGEERRELERGVKNLVNNSFILHPGMLSRPTLQKILLTYVHISKASSSPQNPHFLTEIISTCSNSDPSIASLGSKLLSLIVEEFPNFEPPHTMRGHRRSEISSLLHSALPTIASCLPLTSSNPSTQRSSLNALLTILTYPTRFKITRTYNISPCITLPLVSSLLSTISTNSTNKTLALMCLNEITSQNCYPNEMAKEFIVKLASHVNQVVGEYTKILKNGGGTNVARTKPSEERSDEL
;
A
#
# COMPACT_ATOMS: atom_id res chain seq x y z
N MET A 1 -30.11 -14.63 15.18
CA MET A 1 -29.66 -15.69 14.26
C MET A 1 -28.33 -16.21 14.78
N SER A 2 -28.08 -17.52 14.78
CA SER A 2 -26.76 -18.03 15.16
C SER A 2 -25.73 -17.63 14.11
N ASN A 3 -24.52 -17.24 14.55
CA ASN A 3 -23.43 -16.81 13.66
C ASN A 3 -23.03 -17.92 12.67
N GLU A 4 -23.27 -19.19 12.99
CA GLU A 4 -22.94 -20.36 12.16
C GLU A 4 -23.77 -20.47 10.87
N GLN A 5 -24.99 -19.94 10.83
CA GLN A 5 -25.84 -19.99 9.63
C GLN A 5 -25.68 -18.76 8.72
N LEU A 6 -25.00 -17.72 9.20
CA LEU A 6 -24.92 -16.42 8.54
C LEU A 6 -24.04 -16.48 7.29
N ILE A 7 -22.87 -17.12 7.35
CA ILE A 7 -21.92 -17.14 6.23
C ILE A 7 -22.45 -17.94 5.02
N PRO A 8 -23.02 -19.15 5.19
CA PRO A 8 -23.65 -19.85 4.08
C PRO A 8 -24.80 -19.08 3.42
N GLN A 9 -25.56 -18.31 4.20
CA GLN A 9 -26.64 -17.46 3.68
C GLN A 9 -26.10 -16.27 2.88
N ILE A 10 -25.04 -15.62 3.36
CA ILE A 10 -24.34 -14.56 2.63
C ILE A 10 -23.79 -15.12 1.31
N GLU A 11 -23.18 -16.32 1.33
CA GLU A 11 -22.67 -16.93 0.11
C GLU A 11 -23.77 -17.23 -0.90
N ALA A 12 -24.90 -17.78 -0.44
CA ALA A 12 -26.07 -18.02 -1.28
C ALA A 12 -26.64 -16.70 -1.85
N ALA A 13 -26.68 -15.64 -1.04
CA ALA A 13 -27.11 -14.31 -1.48
C ALA A 13 -26.16 -13.74 -2.55
N LEU A 14 -24.84 -13.80 -2.34
CA LEU A 14 -23.85 -13.35 -3.32
C LEU A 14 -23.93 -14.14 -4.63
N LYS A 15 -24.15 -15.46 -4.57
CA LYS A 15 -24.35 -16.28 -5.78
C LYS A 15 -25.55 -15.78 -6.59
N ARG A 16 -26.67 -15.45 -5.95
CA ARG A 16 -27.84 -14.86 -6.63
C ARG A 16 -27.53 -13.48 -7.19
N LEU A 17 -26.83 -12.63 -6.42
CA LEU A 17 -26.50 -11.27 -6.83
C LEU A 17 -25.69 -11.24 -8.13
N TYR A 18 -24.67 -12.09 -8.25
CA TYR A 18 -23.78 -12.15 -9.40
C TYR A 18 -24.25 -13.12 -10.50
N ASP A 19 -25.35 -13.85 -10.32
CA ASP A 19 -25.91 -14.70 -11.37
C ASP A 19 -26.61 -13.82 -12.44
N PRO A 20 -26.18 -13.88 -13.73
CA PRO A 20 -26.79 -13.10 -14.81
C PRO A 20 -28.28 -13.39 -15.00
N ARG A 21 -28.79 -14.54 -14.55
CA ARG A 21 -30.18 -14.98 -14.68
C ARG A 21 -31.11 -14.44 -13.59
N THR A 22 -30.56 -13.90 -12.50
CA THR A 22 -31.35 -13.32 -11.41
C THR A 22 -32.04 -12.04 -11.87
N SER A 23 -33.33 -11.89 -11.53
CA SER A 23 -34.13 -10.72 -11.90
C SER A 23 -33.60 -9.43 -11.24
N SER A 24 -33.84 -8.27 -11.86
CA SER A 24 -33.41 -6.98 -11.30
C SER A 24 -34.03 -6.69 -9.93
N LEU A 25 -35.30 -7.06 -9.73
CA LEU A 25 -36.02 -6.92 -8.46
C LEU A 25 -35.38 -7.79 -7.36
N ASP A 26 -35.06 -9.04 -7.68
CA ASP A 26 -34.42 -9.96 -6.73
C ASP A 26 -33.01 -9.51 -6.39
N ARG A 27 -32.25 -8.97 -7.37
CA ARG A 27 -30.92 -8.38 -7.10
C ARG A 27 -31.02 -7.20 -6.15
N GLN A 28 -31.95 -6.27 -6.36
CA GLN A 28 -32.14 -5.12 -5.46
C GLN A 28 -32.49 -5.56 -4.04
N LYS A 29 -33.35 -6.58 -3.90
CA LYS A 29 -33.68 -7.15 -2.60
C LYS A 29 -32.45 -7.75 -1.91
N VAL A 30 -31.66 -8.54 -2.64
CA VAL A 30 -30.42 -9.13 -2.13
C VAL A 30 -29.40 -8.05 -1.74
N GLU A 31 -29.24 -6.99 -2.53
CA GLU A 31 -28.37 -5.86 -2.18
C GLU A 31 -28.83 -5.14 -0.91
N SER A 32 -30.14 -4.90 -0.79
CA SER A 32 -30.74 -4.33 0.41
C SER A 32 -30.46 -5.20 1.64
N ASP A 33 -30.71 -6.51 1.54
CA ASP A 33 -30.49 -7.46 2.64
C ASP A 33 -29.00 -7.53 3.05
N LEU A 34 -28.08 -7.54 2.09
CA LEU A 34 -26.64 -7.49 2.33
C LEU A 34 -26.18 -6.13 2.90
N SER A 35 -26.87 -5.04 2.57
CA SER A 35 -26.57 -3.71 3.11
C SER A 35 -27.02 -3.57 4.56
N LEU A 36 -28.11 -4.22 4.95
CA LEU A 36 -28.59 -4.26 6.34
C LEU A 36 -27.54 -4.88 7.28
N PHE A 37 -26.71 -5.79 6.75
CA PHE A 37 -25.58 -6.34 7.49
C PHE A 37 -24.61 -5.26 7.98
N LYS A 38 -24.49 -4.12 7.27
CA LYS A 38 -23.61 -3.01 7.62
C LYS A 38 -24.24 -1.97 8.57
N THR A 39 -25.55 -2.05 8.85
CA THR A 39 -26.32 -0.99 9.54
C THR A 39 -26.92 -1.37 10.90
N SER A 40 -26.80 -2.61 11.35
CA SER A 40 -27.10 -3.09 12.72
C SER A 40 -26.28 -2.38 13.82
N THR A 41 -26.50 -2.71 15.11
CA THR A 41 -25.91 -1.98 16.26
C THR A 41 -24.49 -2.47 16.65
N PRO A 42 -23.57 -1.57 17.08
CA PRO A 42 -22.14 -1.84 17.31
C PRO A 42 -21.81 -3.07 18.18
N LYS A 43 -22.52 -3.28 19.30
CA LYS A 43 -22.25 -4.40 20.23
C LYS A 43 -22.65 -5.77 19.69
N SER A 44 -23.63 -5.83 18.79
CA SER A 44 -24.04 -7.09 18.18
C SER A 44 -23.03 -7.64 17.16
N TYR A 45 -22.06 -6.83 16.75
CA TYR A 45 -21.14 -7.16 15.68
C TYR A 45 -19.84 -7.81 16.11
N LEU A 46 -19.38 -7.64 17.36
CA LEU A 46 -18.09 -8.23 17.75
C LEU A 46 -18.09 -9.75 17.54
N ALA A 47 -19.15 -10.43 17.98
CA ALA A 47 -19.30 -11.86 17.78
C ALA A 47 -19.32 -12.26 16.29
N SER A 48 -19.98 -11.46 15.44
CA SER A 48 -19.98 -11.68 13.99
C SER A 48 -18.62 -11.38 13.37
N LEU A 49 -17.89 -10.35 13.82
CA LEU A 49 -16.56 -9.99 13.33
C LEU A 49 -15.52 -11.04 13.73
N THR A 50 -15.50 -11.46 14.99
CA THR A 50 -14.62 -12.55 15.46
C THR A 50 -14.94 -13.83 14.68
N SER A 51 -16.23 -14.18 14.51
CA SER A 51 -16.64 -15.33 13.71
C SER A 51 -16.22 -15.22 12.24
N LEU A 52 -16.36 -14.04 11.62
CA LEU A 52 -15.91 -13.79 10.25
C LEU A 52 -14.39 -13.92 10.12
N THR A 53 -13.62 -13.33 11.03
CA THR A 53 -12.15 -13.45 11.00
C THR A 53 -11.69 -14.89 11.19
N SER A 54 -12.32 -15.66 12.10
CA SER A 54 -12.05 -17.10 12.27
C SER A 54 -12.38 -17.85 10.98
N HIS A 55 -13.56 -17.64 10.42
CA HIS A 55 -13.97 -18.37 9.22
C HIS A 55 -13.03 -18.14 8.02
N ILE A 56 -12.60 -16.90 7.79
CA ILE A 56 -11.62 -16.60 6.73
C ILE A 56 -10.26 -17.25 7.05
N ASN A 57 -9.85 -17.30 8.32
CA ASN A 57 -8.62 -18.00 8.71
C ASN A 57 -8.70 -19.51 8.45
N ASP A 58 -9.83 -20.13 8.77
CA ASP A 58 -9.99 -21.58 8.73
C ASP A 58 -10.26 -22.10 7.30
N THR A 59 -10.98 -21.31 6.50
CA THR A 59 -11.50 -21.74 5.19
C THR A 59 -11.06 -20.85 4.03
N GLY A 60 -10.24 -19.83 4.28
CA GLY A 60 -9.82 -18.82 3.30
C GLY A 60 -9.57 -19.34 1.88
N PRO A 61 -8.75 -20.40 1.68
CA PRO A 61 -8.45 -20.94 0.36
C PRO A 61 -9.66 -21.55 -0.38
N SER A 62 -10.67 -22.06 0.34
CA SER A 62 -11.87 -22.69 -0.24
C SER A 62 -13.04 -21.71 -0.44
N LEU A 63 -12.95 -20.49 0.08
CA LEU A 63 -13.97 -19.47 -0.12
C LEU A 63 -13.97 -18.94 -1.56
N SER A 64 -15.15 -18.75 -2.13
CA SER A 64 -15.29 -18.08 -3.43
C SER A 64 -14.73 -16.66 -3.40
N HIS A 65 -14.15 -16.18 -4.50
CA HIS A 65 -13.58 -14.82 -4.58
C HIS A 65 -14.59 -13.71 -4.24
N HIS A 66 -15.85 -13.87 -4.65
CA HIS A 66 -16.92 -12.92 -4.33
C HIS A 66 -17.18 -12.85 -2.82
N LEU A 67 -17.20 -14.02 -2.14
CA LEU A 67 -17.36 -14.10 -0.69
C LEU A 67 -16.15 -13.50 0.03
N GLN A 68 -14.92 -13.88 -0.36
CA GLN A 68 -13.70 -13.26 0.19
C GLN A 68 -13.75 -11.73 0.09
N PHE A 69 -14.11 -11.20 -1.09
CA PHE A 69 -14.16 -9.76 -1.35
C PHE A 69 -15.24 -9.05 -0.53
N PHE A 70 -16.42 -9.67 -0.39
CA PHE A 70 -17.52 -9.16 0.43
C PHE A 70 -17.14 -9.14 1.90
N LEU A 71 -16.56 -10.23 2.43
CA LEU A 71 -16.12 -10.29 3.82
C LEU A 71 -15.00 -9.28 4.11
N GLY A 72 -14.08 -9.06 3.18
CA GLY A 72 -13.09 -7.99 3.28
C GLY A 72 -13.72 -6.59 3.32
N ASN A 73 -14.79 -6.33 2.55
CA ASN A 73 -15.55 -5.07 2.61
C ASN A 73 -16.27 -4.88 3.95
N VAL A 74 -16.82 -5.97 4.48
CA VAL A 74 -17.50 -5.98 5.77
C VAL A 74 -16.52 -5.62 6.88
N LEU A 75 -15.37 -6.32 6.96
CA LEU A 75 -14.32 -6.02 7.93
C LEU A 75 -13.84 -4.56 7.83
N LEU A 76 -13.60 -4.08 6.60
CA LEU A 76 -13.19 -2.70 6.37
C LEU A 76 -14.25 -1.69 6.85
N HIS A 77 -15.52 -1.91 6.55
CA HIS A 77 -16.62 -1.07 7.04
C HIS A 77 -16.65 -1.00 8.57
N PHE A 78 -16.46 -2.15 9.23
CA PHE A 78 -16.46 -2.24 10.69
C PHE A 78 -15.18 -1.71 11.36
N SER A 79 -14.11 -1.50 10.60
CA SER A 79 -12.94 -0.74 11.07
C SER A 79 -13.14 0.78 11.01
N GLY A 80 -14.31 1.26 10.61
CA GLY A 80 -14.63 2.68 10.55
C GLY A 80 -14.63 3.34 11.96
N PRO A 81 -14.26 4.64 12.06
CA PRO A 81 -14.13 5.34 13.35
C PRO A 81 -15.38 5.24 14.23
N LYS A 82 -16.58 5.40 13.64
CA LYS A 82 -17.87 5.33 14.36
C LYS A 82 -18.10 3.99 15.05
N VAL A 83 -17.67 2.89 14.42
CA VAL A 83 -17.82 1.56 15.00
C VAL A 83 -16.78 1.35 16.09
N LEU A 84 -15.52 1.67 15.79
CA LEU A 84 -14.41 1.48 16.74
C LEU A 84 -14.59 2.30 18.02
N GLU A 85 -15.11 3.53 17.94
CA GLU A 85 -15.43 4.38 19.09
C GLU A 85 -16.52 3.77 20.00
N GLY A 86 -17.45 3.00 19.42
CA GLY A 86 -18.51 2.31 20.14
C GLY A 86 -18.07 1.00 20.82
N LEU A 87 -16.85 0.52 20.54
CA LEU A 87 -16.29 -0.69 21.14
C LEU A 87 -15.46 -0.36 22.39
N GLY A 88 -15.59 -1.21 23.41
CA GLY A 88 -14.74 -1.21 24.59
C GLY A 88 -13.29 -1.62 24.27
N GLY A 89 -12.38 -1.35 25.22
CA GLY A 89 -10.95 -1.61 25.02
C GLY A 89 -10.55 -3.08 24.89
N GLU A 90 -11.29 -4.02 25.52
CA GLU A 90 -11.08 -5.46 25.31
C GLU A 90 -11.62 -5.92 23.95
N GLU A 91 -12.81 -5.47 23.58
CA GLU A 91 -13.47 -5.81 22.31
C GLU A 91 -12.62 -5.36 21.11
N ARG A 92 -12.05 -4.15 21.19
CA ARG A 92 -11.13 -3.64 20.18
C ARG A 92 -9.86 -4.48 20.07
N ARG A 93 -9.30 -4.93 21.19
CA ARG A 93 -8.10 -5.80 21.22
C ARG A 93 -8.37 -7.19 20.66
N GLU A 94 -9.55 -7.75 20.90
CA GLU A 94 -9.96 -9.03 20.34
C GLU A 94 -10.06 -8.95 18.81
N LEU A 95 -10.73 -7.91 18.30
CA LEU A 95 -10.83 -7.65 16.87
C LEU A 95 -9.44 -7.44 16.23
N GLU A 96 -8.59 -6.63 16.87
CA GLU A 96 -7.21 -6.39 16.43
C GLU A 96 -6.42 -7.69 16.32
N ARG A 97 -6.53 -8.57 17.33
CA ARG A 97 -5.88 -9.89 17.33
C ARG A 97 -6.38 -10.78 16.20
N GLY A 98 -7.69 -10.84 15.98
CA GLY A 98 -8.29 -11.64 14.91
C GLY A 98 -7.84 -11.19 13.51
N VAL A 99 -7.83 -9.87 13.27
CA VAL A 99 -7.36 -9.29 12.00
C VAL A 99 -5.85 -9.47 11.83
N LYS A 100 -5.06 -9.28 12.89
CA LYS A 100 -3.61 -9.53 12.85
C LYS A 100 -3.27 -10.97 12.48
N ASN A 101 -3.97 -11.94 13.07
CA ASN A 101 -3.82 -13.35 12.71
C ASN A 101 -4.17 -13.58 11.24
N LEU A 102 -5.24 -12.95 10.75
CA LEU A 102 -5.62 -13.04 9.34
C LEU A 102 -4.57 -12.45 8.40
N VAL A 103 -3.96 -11.32 8.75
CA VAL A 103 -2.84 -10.74 7.98
C VAL A 103 -1.66 -11.72 7.95
N ASN A 104 -1.25 -12.26 9.10
CA ASN A 104 -0.15 -13.21 9.18
C ASN A 104 -0.42 -14.49 8.38
N ASN A 105 -1.60 -15.06 8.51
CA ASN A 105 -2.01 -16.27 7.78
C ASN A 105 -2.03 -16.01 6.26
N SER A 106 -2.64 -14.89 5.83
CA SER A 106 -2.84 -14.59 4.41
C SER A 106 -1.56 -14.13 3.69
N PHE A 107 -0.59 -13.60 4.43
CA PHE A 107 0.59 -12.95 3.87
C PHE A 107 1.88 -13.72 4.13
N ILE A 108 2.02 -14.34 5.30
CA ILE A 108 3.25 -15.03 5.74
C ILE A 108 3.09 -16.54 5.57
N LEU A 109 2.06 -17.15 6.19
CA LEU A 109 1.94 -18.61 6.24
C LEU A 109 1.38 -19.22 4.95
N HIS A 110 0.38 -18.56 4.35
CA HIS A 110 -0.29 -19.03 3.13
C HIS A 110 -0.40 -17.91 2.09
N PRO A 111 0.73 -17.46 1.48
CA PRO A 111 0.71 -16.43 0.45
C PRO A 111 -0.21 -16.83 -0.72
N GLY A 112 -1.19 -15.98 -1.04
CA GLY A 112 -2.16 -16.23 -2.10
C GLY A 112 -3.46 -16.89 -1.64
N MET A 113 -3.62 -17.18 -0.34
CA MET A 113 -4.89 -17.61 0.26
C MET A 113 -6.04 -16.65 -0.07
N LEU A 114 -5.76 -15.35 -0.05
CA LEU A 114 -6.73 -14.31 -0.37
C LEU A 114 -6.40 -13.67 -1.71
N SER A 115 -7.46 -13.30 -2.45
CA SER A 115 -7.30 -12.45 -3.63
C SER A 115 -6.62 -11.11 -3.28
N ARG A 116 -5.86 -10.53 -4.21
CA ARG A 116 -5.15 -9.25 -3.97
C ARG A 116 -6.09 -8.13 -3.48
N PRO A 117 -7.28 -7.91 -4.08
CA PRO A 117 -8.20 -6.88 -3.60
C PRO A 117 -8.73 -7.16 -2.18
N THR A 118 -8.95 -8.43 -1.83
CA THR A 118 -9.35 -8.79 -0.46
C THR A 118 -8.23 -8.53 0.53
N LEU A 119 -7.00 -8.98 0.22
CA LEU A 119 -5.84 -8.78 1.06
C LEU A 119 -5.59 -7.30 1.35
N GLN A 120 -5.73 -6.43 0.33
CA GLN A 120 -5.61 -4.99 0.52
C GLN A 120 -6.60 -4.45 1.55
N LYS A 121 -7.87 -4.88 1.51
CA LYS A 121 -8.87 -4.48 2.50
C LYS A 121 -8.58 -4.98 3.90
N ILE A 122 -8.05 -6.20 4.03
CA ILE A 122 -7.65 -6.76 5.33
C ILE A 122 -6.48 -5.97 5.92
N LEU A 123 -5.46 -5.66 5.11
CA LEU A 123 -4.33 -4.83 5.54
C LEU A 123 -4.81 -3.43 5.95
N LEU A 124 -5.74 -2.84 5.19
CA LEU A 124 -6.33 -1.55 5.52
C LEU A 124 -7.15 -1.59 6.82
N THR A 125 -7.92 -2.67 7.02
CA THR A 125 -8.67 -2.93 8.26
C THR A 125 -7.72 -2.98 9.46
N TYR A 126 -6.59 -3.69 9.33
CA TYR A 126 -5.56 -3.76 10.39
C TYR A 126 -5.02 -2.36 10.73
N VAL A 127 -4.65 -1.57 9.71
CA VAL A 127 -4.17 -0.19 9.90
C VAL A 127 -5.19 0.68 10.64
N HIS A 128 -6.47 0.60 10.28
CA HIS A 128 -7.53 1.37 10.93
C HIS A 128 -7.70 1.01 12.41
N ILE A 129 -7.72 -0.29 12.73
CA ILE A 129 -7.88 -0.76 14.11
C ILE A 129 -6.67 -0.37 14.95
N SER A 130 -5.45 -0.69 14.50
CA SER A 130 -4.23 -0.39 15.26
C SER A 130 -4.03 1.10 15.48
N LYS A 131 -4.40 1.94 14.49
CA LYS A 131 -4.44 3.39 14.65
C LYS A 131 -5.42 3.82 15.75
N ALA A 132 -6.64 3.28 15.76
CA ALA A 132 -7.64 3.61 16.77
C ALA A 132 -7.24 3.15 18.18
N SER A 133 -6.56 2.00 18.29
CA SER A 133 -6.02 1.44 19.55
C SER A 133 -4.79 2.20 20.08
N SER A 134 -4.03 2.86 19.22
CA SER A 134 -2.79 3.54 19.60
C SER A 134 -3.00 4.81 20.45
N SER A 135 -2.19 4.93 21.51
CA SER A 135 -2.08 6.14 22.33
C SER A 135 -1.07 7.11 21.72
N PRO A 136 -1.31 8.44 21.76
CA PRO A 136 -0.35 9.44 21.27
C PRO A 136 1.01 9.41 21.98
N GLN A 137 1.02 8.99 23.25
CA GLN A 137 2.23 8.98 24.10
C GLN A 137 3.11 7.76 23.84
N ASN A 138 2.58 6.71 23.20
CA ASN A 138 3.34 5.53 22.82
C ASN A 138 2.69 4.85 21.61
N PRO A 139 3.06 5.23 20.37
CA PRO A 139 2.47 4.67 19.16
C PRO A 139 3.06 3.28 18.88
N HIS A 140 2.76 2.32 19.74
CA HIS A 140 3.23 0.93 19.64
C HIS A 140 3.05 0.34 18.23
N PHE A 141 1.98 0.73 17.53
CA PHE A 141 1.71 0.27 16.16
C PHE A 141 2.76 0.74 15.13
N LEU A 142 3.28 1.97 15.23
CA LEU A 142 4.33 2.45 14.31
C LEU A 142 5.64 1.73 14.60
N THR A 143 5.97 1.54 15.87
CA THR A 143 7.15 0.78 16.27
C THR A 143 7.08 -0.67 15.78
N GLU A 144 5.91 -1.30 15.87
CA GLU A 144 5.67 -2.65 15.35
C GLU A 144 5.83 -2.72 13.82
N ILE A 145 5.36 -1.72 13.09
CA ILE A 145 5.47 -1.71 11.63
C ILE A 145 6.91 -1.44 11.19
N ILE A 146 7.62 -0.55 11.89
CA ILE A 146 9.05 -0.29 11.65
C ILE A 146 9.89 -1.55 11.93
N SER A 147 9.60 -2.26 13.02
CA SER A 147 10.30 -3.52 13.33
C SER A 147 9.96 -4.61 12.31
N THR A 148 8.72 -4.65 11.82
CA THR A 148 8.29 -5.53 10.73
C THR A 148 9.03 -5.21 9.42
N CYS A 149 9.23 -3.94 9.07
CA CYS A 149 10.00 -3.52 7.89
C CYS A 149 11.48 -3.96 7.96
N SER A 150 12.06 -3.90 9.16
CA SER A 150 13.47 -4.22 9.41
C SER A 150 13.72 -5.73 9.63
N ASN A 151 12.68 -6.56 9.47
CA ASN A 151 12.79 -7.98 9.73
C ASN A 151 13.71 -8.67 8.71
N SER A 152 14.47 -9.67 9.17
CA SER A 152 15.35 -10.44 8.30
C SER A 152 14.58 -11.36 7.33
N ASP A 153 13.36 -11.76 7.67
CA ASP A 153 12.47 -12.51 6.78
C ASP A 153 11.93 -11.58 5.67
N PRO A 154 12.21 -11.87 4.38
CA PRO A 154 11.77 -11.02 3.27
C PRO A 154 10.24 -10.88 3.14
N SER A 155 9.48 -11.90 3.56
CA SER A 155 8.01 -11.89 3.53
C SER A 155 7.46 -10.96 4.60
N ILE A 156 8.04 -11.00 5.80
CA ILE A 156 7.70 -10.09 6.91
C ILE A 156 8.09 -8.66 6.55
N ALA A 157 9.31 -8.46 6.01
CA ALA A 157 9.77 -7.14 5.58
C ALA A 157 8.91 -6.54 4.44
N SER A 158 8.43 -7.40 3.52
CA SER A 158 7.48 -7.02 2.47
C SER A 158 6.12 -6.64 3.03
N LEU A 159 5.63 -7.36 4.05
CA LEU A 159 4.40 -7.00 4.78
C LEU A 159 4.54 -5.63 5.44
N GLY A 160 5.63 -5.40 6.17
CA GLY A 160 5.93 -4.12 6.80
C GLY A 160 5.91 -2.97 5.79
N SER A 161 6.58 -3.15 4.65
CA SER A 161 6.62 -2.14 3.58
C SER A 161 5.21 -1.82 3.02
N LYS A 162 4.35 -2.83 2.88
CA LYS A 162 2.96 -2.61 2.42
C LYS A 162 2.09 -1.92 3.46
N LEU A 163 2.18 -2.33 4.73
CA LEU A 163 1.45 -1.69 5.83
C LEU A 163 1.83 -0.21 5.95
N LEU A 164 3.12 0.08 5.83
CA LEU A 164 3.64 1.43 5.83
C LEU A 164 3.10 2.27 4.68
N SER A 165 3.06 1.71 3.46
CA SER A 165 2.49 2.39 2.29
C SER A 165 1.04 2.79 2.55
N LEU A 166 0.24 1.86 3.07
CA LEU A 166 -1.17 2.08 3.40
C LEU A 166 -1.33 3.15 4.48
N ILE A 167 -0.48 3.16 5.51
CA ILE A 167 -0.54 4.19 6.56
C ILE A 167 -0.34 5.59 5.97
N VAL A 168 0.64 5.74 5.08
CA VAL A 168 0.95 7.02 4.44
C VAL A 168 -0.17 7.44 3.48
N GLU A 169 -0.78 6.49 2.75
CA GLU A 169 -1.89 6.74 1.82
C GLU A 169 -3.22 7.10 2.50
N GLU A 170 -3.53 6.48 3.64
CA GLU A 170 -4.79 6.69 4.37
C GLU A 170 -4.76 7.91 5.30
N PHE A 171 -3.56 8.39 5.62
CA PHE A 171 -3.38 9.55 6.46
C PHE A 171 -4.18 10.82 6.07
N PRO A 172 -4.28 11.19 4.78
CA PRO A 172 -4.90 12.43 4.32
C PRO A 172 -6.38 12.30 3.94
N ASN A 173 -6.87 11.09 3.66
CA ASN A 173 -8.27 10.79 3.30
C ASN A 173 -9.23 10.85 4.50
N PHE A 174 -8.78 11.47 5.61
CA PHE A 174 -9.64 11.94 6.68
C PHE A 174 -10.50 13.13 6.21
N GLU A 175 -11.45 12.88 5.31
CA GLU A 175 -12.64 13.74 5.23
C GLU A 175 -13.46 13.51 6.51
N PRO A 176 -13.91 14.58 7.19
CA PRO A 176 -14.64 14.43 8.43
C PRO A 176 -16.04 13.87 8.16
N PRO A 177 -16.46 12.89 8.97
CA PRO A 177 -17.77 12.99 9.59
C PRO A 177 -17.53 13.25 11.07
N HIS A 178 -17.36 14.51 11.43
CA HIS A 178 -17.57 15.09 12.77
C HIS A 178 -16.94 14.47 14.05
N THR A 179 -16.15 13.39 14.05
CA THR A 179 -15.70 12.79 15.34
C THR A 179 -14.20 12.57 15.53
N MET A 180 -13.38 12.50 14.49
CA MET A 180 -11.92 12.60 14.67
C MET A 180 -11.51 14.08 14.72
N ARG A 181 -11.47 14.63 15.93
CA ARG A 181 -10.98 16.00 16.21
C ARG A 181 -9.68 16.23 15.46
N GLY A 182 -9.54 17.36 14.75
CA GLY A 182 -8.35 17.70 13.97
C GLY A 182 -7.02 17.57 14.73
N HIS A 183 -7.06 17.58 16.07
CA HIS A 183 -5.92 17.28 16.95
C HIS A 183 -5.35 15.87 16.73
N ARG A 184 -6.15 14.80 16.71
CA ARG A 184 -5.64 13.43 16.54
C ARG A 184 -5.03 13.21 15.15
N ARG A 185 -5.54 13.90 14.13
CA ARG A 185 -4.92 13.95 12.81
C ARG A 185 -3.56 14.65 12.89
N SER A 186 -3.48 15.86 13.43
CA SER A 186 -2.23 16.59 13.59
C SER A 186 -1.18 15.81 14.39
N GLU A 187 -1.60 15.10 15.44
CA GLU A 187 -0.75 14.27 16.30
C GLU A 187 -0.14 13.10 15.53
N ILE A 188 -0.97 12.30 14.84
CA ILE A 188 -0.47 11.16 14.05
C ILE A 188 0.37 11.67 12.86
N SER A 189 0.07 12.85 12.32
CA SER A 189 0.91 13.50 11.29
C SER A 189 2.29 13.75 11.84
N SER A 190 2.36 14.36 13.04
CA SER A 190 3.61 14.69 13.71
C SER A 190 4.42 13.44 14.03
N LEU A 191 3.77 12.39 14.54
CA LEU A 191 4.40 11.08 14.81
C LEU A 191 4.93 10.41 13.54
N LEU A 192 4.18 10.47 12.44
CA LEU A 192 4.67 9.98 11.17
C LEU A 192 5.85 10.84 10.71
N HIS A 193 5.73 12.17 10.71
CA HIS A 193 6.81 13.08 10.31
C HIS A 193 8.12 12.80 11.04
N SER A 194 8.07 12.59 12.36
CA SER A 194 9.24 12.26 13.15
C SER A 194 9.78 10.85 12.88
N ALA A 195 8.90 9.90 12.52
CA ALA A 195 9.28 8.52 12.23
C ALA A 195 9.77 8.28 10.79
N LEU A 196 9.45 9.16 9.82
CA LEU A 196 9.77 8.96 8.40
C LEU A 196 11.25 8.70 8.10
N PRO A 197 12.23 9.39 8.71
CA PRO A 197 13.64 9.10 8.42
C PRO A 197 14.01 7.68 8.84
N THR A 198 13.55 7.26 10.02
CA THR A 198 13.71 5.88 10.52
C THR A 198 13.03 4.89 9.58
N ILE A 199 11.79 5.17 9.20
CA ILE A 199 11.00 4.36 8.27
C ILE A 199 11.75 4.18 6.93
N ALA A 200 12.22 5.26 6.31
CA ALA A 200 12.93 5.21 5.04
C ALA A 200 14.25 4.43 5.15
N SER A 201 14.95 4.55 6.28
CA SER A 201 16.18 3.81 6.56
C SER A 201 15.97 2.30 6.78
N CYS A 202 14.80 1.90 7.26
CA CYS A 202 14.43 0.52 7.55
C CYS A 202 13.89 -0.25 6.33
N LEU A 203 13.67 0.42 5.19
CA LEU A 203 13.17 -0.23 3.98
C LEU A 203 14.25 -1.13 3.35
N PRO A 204 13.97 -2.42 3.09
CA PRO A 204 14.94 -3.35 2.51
C PRO A 204 15.10 -3.16 0.99
N LEU A 205 15.58 -1.98 0.57
CA LEU A 205 15.76 -1.58 -0.83
C LEU A 205 16.82 -2.43 -1.58
N THR A 206 17.71 -3.08 -0.84
CA THR A 206 18.76 -3.97 -1.35
C THR A 206 18.38 -5.46 -1.26
N SER A 207 17.12 -5.78 -0.96
CA SER A 207 16.67 -7.18 -0.85
C SER A 207 16.93 -7.95 -2.14
N SER A 208 17.48 -9.17 -2.01
CA SER A 208 17.64 -10.11 -3.12
C SER A 208 16.31 -10.68 -3.62
N ASN A 209 15.23 -10.55 -2.84
CA ASN A 209 13.88 -10.93 -3.25
C ASN A 209 13.23 -9.78 -4.04
N PRO A 210 12.95 -9.95 -5.35
CA PRO A 210 12.40 -8.87 -6.18
C PRO A 210 11.04 -8.37 -5.70
N SER A 211 10.23 -9.23 -5.07
CA SER A 211 8.91 -8.85 -4.56
C SER A 211 9.01 -7.98 -3.30
N THR A 212 9.96 -8.28 -2.41
CA THR A 212 10.25 -7.47 -1.22
C THR A 212 10.82 -6.13 -1.63
N GLN A 213 11.83 -6.12 -2.50
CA GLN A 213 12.40 -4.88 -3.04
C GLN A 213 11.32 -4.01 -3.72
N ARG A 214 10.41 -4.61 -4.49
CA ARG A 214 9.28 -3.90 -5.11
C ARG A 214 8.36 -3.27 -4.07
N SER A 215 7.96 -4.01 -3.04
CA SER A 215 7.12 -3.48 -1.95
C SER A 215 7.79 -2.29 -1.26
N SER A 216 9.10 -2.38 -1.00
CA SER A 216 9.87 -1.31 -0.36
C SER A 216 10.04 -0.08 -1.24
N LEU A 217 10.26 -0.26 -2.54
CA LEU A 217 10.31 0.86 -3.49
C LEU A 217 8.96 1.56 -3.62
N ASN A 218 7.84 0.81 -3.64
CA ASN A 218 6.51 1.40 -3.61
C ASN A 218 6.28 2.20 -2.32
N ALA A 219 6.68 1.66 -1.17
CA ALA A 219 6.58 2.35 0.11
C ALA A 219 7.39 3.65 0.12
N LEU A 220 8.62 3.60 -0.38
CA LEU A 220 9.47 4.78 -0.54
C LEU A 220 8.83 5.80 -1.47
N LEU A 221 8.32 5.39 -2.64
CA LEU A 221 7.65 6.29 -3.58
C LEU A 221 6.41 6.95 -2.98
N THR A 222 5.63 6.20 -2.20
CA THR A 222 4.47 6.73 -1.48
C THR A 222 4.89 7.77 -0.45
N ILE A 223 5.96 7.53 0.32
CA ILE A 223 6.55 8.51 1.24
C ILE A 223 7.02 9.75 0.48
N LEU A 224 7.74 9.55 -0.63
CA LEU A 224 8.29 10.63 -1.45
C LEU A 224 7.18 11.50 -2.02
N THR A 225 6.14 10.92 -2.61
CA THR A 225 5.05 11.67 -3.26
C THR A 225 4.05 12.29 -2.28
N TYR A 226 4.13 11.95 -1.00
CA TYR A 226 3.18 12.40 0.03
C TYR A 226 3.06 13.95 0.10
N PRO A 227 4.14 14.75 0.13
CA PRO A 227 4.04 16.21 0.20
C PRO A 227 3.33 16.82 -1.01
N THR A 228 3.64 16.31 -2.21
CA THR A 228 3.05 16.72 -3.48
C THR A 228 1.57 16.37 -3.53
N ARG A 229 1.20 15.14 -3.15
CA ARG A 229 -0.20 14.67 -3.15
C ARG A 229 -1.10 15.50 -2.24
N PHE A 230 -0.58 16.01 -1.12
CA PHE A 230 -1.39 16.73 -0.12
C PHE A 230 -1.15 18.22 -0.05
N LYS A 231 -0.38 18.81 -0.98
CA LYS A 231 -0.07 20.24 -1.04
C LYS A 231 0.48 20.81 0.28
N ILE A 232 1.22 19.99 1.02
CA ILE A 232 1.83 20.32 2.34
C ILE A 232 3.34 20.54 2.24
N THR A 233 3.83 20.87 1.05
CA THR A 233 5.26 21.03 0.73
C THR A 233 6.00 22.05 1.62
N ARG A 234 5.28 22.96 2.29
CA ARG A 234 5.87 23.94 3.21
C ARG A 234 6.13 23.41 4.63
N THR A 235 5.46 22.33 5.05
CA THR A 235 5.55 21.76 6.40
C THR A 235 6.22 20.39 6.45
N TYR A 236 6.38 19.73 5.29
CA TYR A 236 6.97 18.40 5.20
C TYR A 236 8.38 18.47 4.62
N ASN A 237 9.40 18.39 5.48
CA ASN A 237 10.78 18.27 5.03
C ASN A 237 11.17 16.79 4.92
N ILE A 238 11.23 16.28 3.68
CA ILE A 238 11.62 14.89 3.41
C ILE A 238 13.14 14.70 3.28
N SER A 239 13.92 15.79 3.21
CA SER A 239 15.38 15.74 3.09
C SER A 239 16.07 14.84 4.14
N PRO A 240 15.63 14.77 5.41
CA PRO A 240 16.20 13.82 6.38
C PRO A 240 16.01 12.33 6.03
N CYS A 241 15.05 12.00 5.16
CA CYS A 241 14.83 10.63 4.68
C CYS A 241 15.79 10.26 3.54
N ILE A 242 16.39 11.26 2.88
CA ILE A 242 17.22 11.07 1.69
C ILE A 242 18.66 10.92 2.11
N THR A 243 19.11 9.68 2.27
CA THR A 243 20.49 9.38 2.65
C THR A 243 21.29 8.88 1.44
N LEU A 244 22.61 9.05 1.49
CA LEU A 244 23.51 8.53 0.46
C LEU A 244 23.40 7.01 0.24
N PRO A 245 23.25 6.16 1.29
CA PRO A 245 22.98 4.73 1.11
C PRO A 245 21.66 4.45 0.37
N LEU A 246 20.60 5.22 0.65
CA LEU A 246 19.31 5.08 -0.03
C LEU A 246 19.45 5.39 -1.53
N VAL A 247 20.10 6.51 -1.87
CA VAL A 247 20.35 6.90 -3.27
C VAL A 247 21.21 5.86 -3.98
N SER A 248 22.26 5.36 -3.32
CA SER A 248 23.13 4.31 -3.88
C SER A 248 22.36 3.02 -4.16
N SER A 249 21.40 2.67 -3.29
CA SER A 249 20.52 1.50 -3.47
C SER A 249 19.58 1.68 -4.67
N LEU A 250 19.03 2.88 -4.86
CA LEU A 250 18.20 3.20 -6.03
C LEU A 250 19.01 3.13 -7.32
N LEU A 251 20.19 3.73 -7.36
CA LEU A 251 21.09 3.68 -8.52
C LEU A 251 21.52 2.26 -8.86
N SER A 252 21.88 1.45 -7.87
CA SER A 252 22.20 0.02 -8.06
C SER A 252 21.01 -0.77 -8.65
N THR A 253 19.80 -0.49 -8.19
CA THR A 253 18.57 -1.12 -8.72
C THR A 253 18.32 -0.74 -10.19
N ILE A 254 18.73 0.46 -10.60
CA ILE A 254 18.62 0.93 -11.99
C ILE A 254 19.66 0.26 -12.88
N SER A 255 20.89 0.13 -12.39
CA SER A 255 22.03 -0.44 -13.12
C SER A 255 21.94 -1.95 -13.29
N THR A 256 21.37 -2.65 -12.32
CA THR A 256 21.10 -4.10 -12.44
C THR A 256 19.92 -4.35 -13.38
N ASN A 257 19.86 -5.48 -14.10
CA ASN A 257 18.71 -5.82 -14.98
C ASN A 257 17.44 -6.21 -14.20
N SER A 258 17.07 -5.39 -13.21
CA SER A 258 15.94 -5.59 -12.31
C SER A 258 14.61 -5.23 -12.98
N THR A 259 13.57 -6.01 -12.67
CA THR A 259 12.17 -5.67 -13.03
C THR A 259 11.64 -4.46 -12.25
N ASN A 260 12.40 -3.97 -11.26
CA ASN A 260 12.04 -2.83 -10.42
C ASN A 260 12.71 -1.51 -10.83
N LYS A 261 13.48 -1.48 -11.94
CA LYS A 261 14.14 -0.28 -12.48
C LYS A 261 13.23 0.94 -12.54
N THR A 262 12.02 0.78 -13.09
CA THR A 262 11.07 1.87 -13.26
C THR A 262 10.66 2.49 -11.94
N LEU A 263 10.40 1.69 -10.90
CA LEU A 263 10.04 2.20 -9.58
C LEU A 263 11.21 2.95 -8.93
N ALA A 264 12.43 2.44 -9.07
CA ALA A 264 13.63 3.11 -8.58
C ALA A 264 13.85 4.47 -9.27
N LEU A 265 13.62 4.55 -10.59
CA LEU A 265 13.66 5.81 -11.35
C LEU A 265 12.58 6.78 -10.89
N MET A 266 11.35 6.32 -10.64
CA MET A 266 10.27 7.16 -10.12
C MET A 266 10.64 7.76 -8.75
N CYS A 267 11.25 6.97 -7.85
CA CYS A 267 11.75 7.47 -6.57
C CYS A 267 12.81 8.56 -6.76
N LEU A 268 13.82 8.34 -7.60
CA LEU A 268 14.86 9.35 -7.87
C LEU A 268 14.29 10.62 -8.52
N ASN A 269 13.32 10.47 -9.43
CA ASN A 269 12.62 11.60 -10.04
C ASN A 269 11.88 12.42 -8.97
N GLU A 270 11.19 11.78 -8.03
CA GLU A 270 10.50 12.50 -6.98
C GLU A 270 11.48 13.24 -6.04
N ILE A 271 12.57 12.59 -5.63
CA ILE A 271 13.64 13.20 -4.81
C ILE A 271 14.19 14.46 -5.46
N THR A 272 14.50 14.39 -6.76
CA THR A 272 15.07 15.51 -7.52
C THR A 272 14.04 16.61 -7.75
N SER A 273 12.79 16.26 -8.09
CA SER A 273 11.72 17.24 -8.34
C SER A 273 11.37 18.09 -7.13
N GLN A 274 11.48 17.54 -5.92
CA GLN A 274 11.16 18.26 -4.68
C GLN A 274 12.35 19.06 -4.11
N ASN A 275 13.50 19.08 -4.81
CA ASN A 275 14.75 19.68 -4.32
C ASN A 275 15.19 19.16 -2.94
N CYS A 276 14.90 17.89 -2.63
CA CYS A 276 15.11 17.32 -1.30
C CYS A 276 16.48 16.65 -1.18
N TYR A 277 17.53 17.42 -1.48
CA TYR A 277 18.92 17.00 -1.27
C TYR A 277 19.36 17.44 0.13
N PRO A 278 20.06 16.60 0.92
CA PRO A 278 20.73 17.08 2.12
C PRO A 278 21.75 18.16 1.70
N ASN A 279 21.70 19.35 2.30
CA ASN A 279 22.61 20.45 1.97
C ASN A 279 24.11 20.05 2.05
N GLU A 280 24.44 19.09 2.92
CA GLU A 280 25.81 18.57 3.08
C GLU A 280 26.18 17.48 2.06
N MET A 281 25.20 16.87 1.38
CA MET A 281 25.39 15.75 0.44
C MET A 281 25.05 16.09 -1.01
N ALA A 282 24.55 17.30 -1.30
CA ALA A 282 24.11 17.70 -2.64
C ALA A 282 25.22 17.53 -3.71
N LYS A 283 26.47 17.85 -3.39
CA LYS A 283 27.60 17.67 -4.31
C LYS A 283 27.90 16.20 -4.61
N GLU A 284 27.98 15.36 -3.58
CA GLU A 284 28.27 13.93 -3.76
C GLU A 284 27.10 13.19 -4.43
N PHE A 285 25.86 13.59 -4.10
CA PHE A 285 24.64 13.13 -4.75
C PHE A 285 24.65 13.44 -6.26
N ILE A 286 24.88 14.71 -6.63
CA ILE A 286 24.94 15.13 -8.03
C ILE A 286 26.07 14.40 -8.77
N VAL A 287 27.25 14.26 -8.15
CA VAL A 287 28.39 13.56 -8.76
C VAL A 287 28.10 12.08 -8.98
N LYS A 288 27.51 11.38 -8.01
CA LYS A 288 27.13 9.96 -8.15
C LYS A 288 26.03 9.76 -9.19
N LEU A 289 25.02 10.63 -9.20
CA LEU A 289 23.95 10.62 -10.20
C LEU A 289 24.51 10.86 -11.60
N ALA A 290 25.35 11.89 -11.78
CA ALA A 290 25.98 12.22 -13.05
C ALA A 290 26.90 11.08 -13.56
N SER A 291 27.67 10.46 -12.66
CA SER A 291 28.51 9.30 -12.97
C SER A 291 27.68 8.10 -13.48
N HIS A 292 26.57 7.79 -12.80
CA HIS A 292 25.66 6.72 -13.22
C HIS A 292 24.92 7.02 -14.53
N VAL A 293 24.44 8.25 -14.73
CA VAL A 293 23.83 8.67 -16.00
C VAL A 293 24.83 8.52 -17.14
N ASN A 294 26.08 8.95 -16.95
CA ASN A 294 27.13 8.79 -17.96
C ASN A 294 27.47 7.32 -18.24
N GLN A 295 27.42 6.44 -17.24
CA GLN A 295 27.59 5.00 -17.43
C GLN A 295 26.45 4.40 -18.26
N VAL A 296 25.18 4.71 -17.92
CA VAL A 296 24.00 4.22 -18.64
C VAL A 296 23.96 4.76 -20.07
N VAL A 297 24.23 6.05 -20.27
CA VAL A 297 24.33 6.67 -21.60
C VAL A 297 25.49 6.05 -22.40
N GLY A 298 26.62 5.76 -21.75
CA GLY A 298 27.77 5.08 -22.34
C GLY A 298 27.46 3.66 -22.80
N GLU A 299 26.67 2.91 -22.03
CA GLU A 299 26.16 1.59 -22.43
C GLU A 299 25.15 1.69 -23.57
N TYR A 300 24.23 2.65 -23.53
CA TYR A 300 23.25 2.88 -24.60
C TYR A 300 23.91 3.29 -25.92
N THR A 301 24.94 4.13 -25.87
CA THR A 301 25.74 4.50 -27.05
C THR A 301 26.56 3.33 -27.59
N LYS A 302 27.04 2.42 -26.73
CA LYS A 302 27.65 1.16 -27.18
C LYS A 302 26.64 0.24 -27.86
N ILE A 303 25.41 0.14 -27.33
CA ILE A 303 24.32 -0.64 -27.95
C ILE A 303 23.94 -0.04 -29.31
N LEU A 304 23.84 1.28 -29.42
CA LEU A 304 23.57 1.95 -30.70
C LEU A 304 24.70 1.77 -31.72
N LYS A 305 25.96 1.80 -31.28
CA LYS A 305 27.12 1.56 -32.15
C LYS A 305 27.28 0.10 -32.57
N ASN A 306 26.89 -0.86 -31.71
CA ASN A 306 27.00 -2.29 -31.99
C ASN A 306 25.73 -2.90 -32.62
N GLY A 307 24.58 -2.23 -32.49
CA GLY A 307 23.27 -2.65 -33.03
C GLY A 307 22.90 -2.01 -34.38
N GLY A 308 23.70 -1.07 -34.89
CA GLY A 308 23.50 -0.41 -36.19
C GLY A 308 23.86 -1.27 -37.41
N GLY A 309 23.75 -2.59 -37.31
CA GLY A 309 24.11 -3.57 -38.33
C GLY A 309 22.95 -4.44 -38.78
N THR A 310 21.71 -3.94 -38.85
CA THR A 310 20.67 -4.59 -39.67
C THR A 310 19.81 -3.55 -40.37
N ASN A 311 19.67 -3.77 -41.69
CA ASN A 311 19.03 -2.93 -42.69
C ASN A 311 17.63 -2.47 -42.30
N VAL A 312 17.42 -1.15 -42.24
CA VAL A 312 16.11 -0.56 -42.52
C VAL A 312 16.26 0.25 -43.79
N ALA A 313 15.60 -0.24 -44.84
CA ALA A 313 15.54 0.36 -46.15
C ALA A 313 15.11 1.83 -46.04
N ARG A 314 15.93 2.69 -46.64
CA ARG A 314 15.77 4.14 -46.72
C ARG A 314 14.60 4.45 -47.67
N THR A 315 13.38 4.53 -47.17
CA THR A 315 12.31 5.23 -47.91
C THR A 315 12.58 6.73 -47.82
N LYS A 316 13.04 7.31 -48.93
CA LYS A 316 13.17 8.76 -49.09
C LYS A 316 11.77 9.41 -49.05
N PRO A 317 11.56 10.48 -48.27
CA PRO A 317 10.41 11.36 -48.45
C PRO A 317 10.61 12.21 -49.71
N SER A 318 9.53 12.41 -50.45
CA SER A 318 9.37 13.26 -51.63
C SER A 318 9.71 14.73 -51.34
N GLU A 319 10.57 15.32 -52.17
CA GLU A 319 10.78 16.77 -52.25
C GLU A 319 9.67 17.39 -53.11
N GLU A 320 8.73 18.09 -52.49
CA GLU A 320 7.97 19.16 -53.15
C GLU A 320 8.66 20.48 -52.83
N ARG A 321 9.25 21.10 -53.85
CA ARG A 321 9.64 22.51 -53.88
C ARG A 321 8.70 23.25 -54.83
N SER A 322 7.84 24.08 -54.28
CA SER A 322 7.34 25.33 -54.85
C SER A 322 8.39 26.43 -54.57
N ASP A 323 8.66 27.46 -55.38
CA ASP A 323 8.15 27.95 -56.67
C ASP A 323 9.22 28.90 -57.26
N GLU A 324 8.98 29.32 -58.50
CA GLU A 324 9.37 30.58 -59.17
C GLU A 324 10.45 30.53 -60.30
N LEU A 325 9.94 30.89 -61.49
CA LEU A 325 10.51 31.11 -62.84
C LEU A 325 10.65 29.91 -63.78
#